data_AF-A0AAN5C300-F1
#
_entry.id   AF-A0AAN5C300-F1
#
_cell.length_a   1.000
_cell.length_b   1.000
_cell.length_c   1.000
_cell.angle_alpha   90.00
_cell.angle_beta   90.00
_cell.angle_gamma   90.00
#
_symmetry.space_group_name_H-M   'P 1'
#
loop_
_entity.id
_entity.type
_entity.pdbx_description
1 polymer ?
#
loop_
_entity_poly.entity_id
_entity_poly.type
_entity_poly.pdbx_seq_one_letter_code
_entity_poly.pdbx_strand_id
1 'polypeptide(L)'
;MKKDLKQLLDIPDLQMSRDAFSRNDLKIVQKHLWCQDSYEYRGIYPERSRVELSASMLLYCFTSARTGEVYESTARRTLAREQGGAEAEKNLRAAVMAACYKGFWRKEQSELPIHGFYERYTEEMPLILNLLTFFLPLASADKAFRDYDSTGEILDRVDLLAATLQEGDDKSVETIHFKPNILNIPIFRPRDEQNIANTTGRSRGADAFGKMFAALGQRAGYPDNITVRACRRSALMEAG
;
A
#
# COMPACT_ATOMS: atom_id res chain seq x y z
N MET A 1 -27.99 31.18 -20.76
CA MET A 1 -27.03 31.07 -19.63
C MET A 1 -27.68 30.33 -18.48
N LYS A 2 -27.32 29.06 -18.23
CA LYS A 2 -27.74 28.35 -17.01
C LYS A 2 -26.93 28.93 -15.85
N LYS A 3 -27.57 29.67 -14.94
CA LYS A 3 -26.93 30.07 -13.68
C LYS A 3 -26.61 28.80 -12.88
N ASP A 4 -25.39 28.75 -12.36
CA ASP A 4 -24.92 27.63 -11.55
C ASP A 4 -25.78 27.55 -10.26
N LEU A 5 -26.25 26.35 -9.93
CA LEU A 5 -27.19 26.12 -8.81
C LEU A 5 -26.60 26.61 -7.48
N LYS A 6 -25.28 26.59 -7.37
CA LYS A 6 -24.53 27.10 -6.21
C LYS A 6 -24.72 28.59 -5.98
N GLN A 7 -24.77 29.39 -7.05
CA GLN A 7 -24.98 30.84 -6.96
C GLN A 7 -26.42 31.22 -6.61
N LEU A 8 -27.36 30.30 -6.84
CA LEU A 8 -28.79 30.50 -6.55
C LEU A 8 -29.16 30.18 -5.11
N LEU A 9 -28.38 29.35 -4.43
CA LEU A 9 -28.72 28.80 -3.12
C LEU A 9 -27.89 29.36 -1.96
N ASP A 10 -26.99 30.32 -2.24
CA ASP A 10 -26.13 30.99 -1.25
C ASP A 10 -25.50 30.01 -0.25
N ILE A 11 -25.12 28.82 -0.76
CA ILE A 11 -24.55 27.75 0.05
C ILE A 11 -23.15 28.22 0.46
N PRO A 12 -22.88 28.46 1.75
CA PRO A 12 -21.56 28.89 2.17
C PRO A 12 -20.53 27.82 1.76
N ASP A 13 -19.35 28.26 1.31
CA ASP A 13 -18.17 27.42 1.10
C ASP A 13 -17.61 26.93 2.47
N LEU A 14 -18.47 26.34 3.29
CA LEU A 14 -18.08 25.57 4.45
C LEU A 14 -17.36 24.33 3.93
N GLN A 15 -16.04 24.47 3.79
CA GLN A 15 -15.15 23.34 3.66
C GLN A 15 -15.43 22.42 4.84
N MET A 16 -15.98 21.22 4.57
CA MET A 16 -16.28 20.22 5.61
C MET A 16 -15.13 20.14 6.60
N SER A 17 -15.45 20.00 7.90
CA SER A 17 -14.48 19.72 8.95
C SER A 17 -13.45 18.72 8.42
N ARG A 18 -12.19 19.13 8.41
CA ARG A 18 -11.06 18.35 7.91
C ARG A 18 -10.73 17.29 8.95
N ASP A 19 -11.62 16.32 9.15
CA ASP A 19 -11.32 15.15 9.97
C ASP A 19 -10.33 14.28 9.18
N ALA A 20 -9.07 14.69 9.28
CA ALA A 20 -7.95 14.04 8.67
C ALA A 20 -7.63 12.81 9.52
N PHE A 21 -7.81 11.63 8.94
CA PHE A 21 -7.35 10.38 9.53
C PHE A 21 -5.84 10.45 9.71
N SER A 22 -5.38 10.62 10.95
CA SER A 22 -3.98 10.85 11.30
C SER A 22 -3.18 9.54 11.38
N ARG A 23 -1.85 9.66 11.56
CA ARG A 23 -1.02 8.50 11.91
C ARG A 23 -1.42 7.82 13.21
N ASN A 24 -1.88 8.59 14.19
CA ASN A 24 -2.35 8.01 15.45
C ASN A 24 -3.65 7.23 15.22
N ASP A 25 -4.54 7.71 14.36
CA ASP A 25 -5.72 6.96 13.94
C ASP A 25 -5.34 5.67 13.22
N LEU A 26 -4.33 5.71 12.34
CA LEU A 26 -3.80 4.51 11.70
C LEU A 26 -3.27 3.49 12.73
N LYS A 27 -2.52 3.95 13.74
CA LYS A 27 -2.04 3.09 14.83
C LYS A 27 -3.19 2.48 15.63
N ILE A 28 -4.19 3.28 15.98
CA ILE A 28 -5.38 2.84 16.73
C ILE A 28 -6.14 1.78 15.92
N VAL A 29 -6.44 2.08 14.66
CA VAL A 29 -7.19 1.17 13.78
C VAL A 29 -6.41 -0.12 13.51
N GLN A 30 -5.10 -0.05 13.26
CA GLN A 30 -4.26 -1.23 13.10
C GLN A 30 -4.21 -2.06 14.39
N LYS A 31 -4.02 -1.43 15.55
CA LYS A 31 -4.02 -2.13 16.84
C LYS A 31 -5.37 -2.79 17.11
N HIS A 32 -6.47 -2.10 16.82
CA HIS A 32 -7.80 -2.66 16.97
C HIS A 32 -7.98 -3.89 16.07
N LEU A 33 -7.66 -3.77 14.77
CA LEU A 33 -7.72 -4.86 13.79
C LEU A 33 -7.05 -6.15 14.26
N TRP A 34 -5.89 -6.04 14.90
CA TRP A 34 -5.08 -7.20 15.30
C TRP A 34 -5.31 -7.68 16.73
N CYS A 35 -5.66 -6.79 17.66
CA CYS A 35 -5.71 -7.12 19.08
C CYS A 35 -7.13 -7.18 19.67
N GLN A 36 -8.13 -6.58 19.00
CA GLN A 36 -9.46 -6.36 19.60
C GLN A 36 -10.60 -6.74 18.65
N ASP A 37 -10.37 -6.76 17.34
CA ASP A 37 -11.41 -7.02 16.36
C ASP A 37 -11.70 -8.54 16.27
N SER A 38 -12.81 -8.94 16.86
CA SER A 38 -13.35 -10.30 16.78
C SER A 38 -14.17 -10.55 15.50
N TYR A 39 -14.24 -9.57 14.60
CA TYR A 39 -14.96 -9.70 13.34
C TYR A 39 -14.39 -10.80 12.44
N GLU A 40 -15.28 -11.67 11.96
CA GLU A 40 -14.94 -12.72 11.01
C GLU A 40 -14.88 -12.16 9.59
N TYR A 41 -13.66 -12.10 9.05
CA TYR A 41 -13.42 -11.56 7.72
C TYR A 41 -13.91 -12.49 6.62
N ARG A 42 -14.62 -11.93 5.63
CA ARG A 42 -15.13 -12.72 4.50
C ARG A 42 -14.00 -13.17 3.57
N GLY A 43 -14.17 -14.34 2.97
CA GLY A 43 -13.28 -14.94 1.99
C GLY A 43 -12.98 -16.39 2.32
N ILE A 44 -12.26 -17.06 1.42
CA ILE A 44 -11.81 -18.44 1.64
C ILE A 44 -10.75 -18.50 2.75
N TYR A 45 -9.96 -17.42 2.91
CA TYR A 45 -8.97 -17.28 3.95
C TYR A 45 -9.21 -15.97 4.73
N PRO A 46 -10.02 -16.02 5.82
CA PRO A 46 -10.33 -14.85 6.65
C PRO A 46 -9.09 -14.08 7.13
N GLU A 47 -8.07 -14.79 7.61
CA GLU A 47 -6.83 -14.15 8.09
C GLU A 47 -6.04 -13.48 6.95
N ARG A 48 -6.10 -14.03 5.72
CA ARG A 48 -5.51 -13.35 4.56
C ARG A 48 -6.21 -12.02 4.30
N SER A 49 -7.54 -11.97 4.41
CA SER A 49 -8.30 -10.71 4.26
C SER A 49 -7.87 -9.66 5.29
N ARG A 50 -7.55 -10.08 6.53
CA ARG A 50 -7.03 -9.21 7.58
C ARG A 50 -5.64 -8.66 7.23
N VAL A 51 -4.71 -9.52 6.78
CA VAL A 51 -3.37 -9.12 6.33
C VAL A 51 -3.45 -8.18 5.11
N GLU A 52 -4.30 -8.50 4.13
CA GLU A 52 -4.55 -7.66 2.95
C GLU A 52 -5.07 -6.27 3.34
N LEU A 53 -5.93 -6.19 4.35
CA LEU A 53 -6.47 -4.93 4.86
C LEU A 53 -5.36 -4.07 5.48
N SER A 54 -4.49 -4.65 6.31
CA SER A 54 -3.31 -3.96 6.87
C SER A 54 -2.36 -3.46 5.78
N ALA A 55 -1.95 -4.34 4.85
CA ALA A 55 -1.08 -3.95 3.75
C ALA A 55 -1.67 -2.79 2.92
N SER A 56 -2.97 -2.84 2.66
CA SER A 56 -3.69 -1.80 1.91
C SER A 56 -3.74 -0.48 2.66
N MET A 57 -4.08 -0.48 3.95
CA MET A 57 -4.10 0.74 4.77
C MET A 57 -2.73 1.43 4.75
N LEU A 58 -1.64 0.67 4.92
CA LEU A 58 -0.29 1.21 4.87
C LEU A 58 0.09 1.72 3.48
N LEU A 59 -0.25 0.99 2.41
CA LEU A 59 -0.02 1.46 1.04
C LEU A 59 -0.71 2.82 0.80
N TYR A 60 -1.97 2.99 1.21
CA TYR A 60 -2.67 4.26 1.01
C TYR A 60 -2.15 5.39 1.87
N CYS A 61 -1.81 5.10 3.13
CA CYS A 61 -1.32 6.11 4.06
C CYS A 61 0.15 6.48 3.82
N PHE A 62 0.93 5.73 3.04
CA PHE A 62 2.34 6.06 2.75
C PHE A 62 2.65 6.46 1.31
N THR A 63 1.83 6.07 0.32
CA THR A 63 2.09 6.38 -1.11
C THR A 63 1.21 7.49 -1.68
N SER A 64 0.18 7.91 -0.94
CA SER A 64 -0.90 8.77 -1.45
C SER A 64 -1.64 8.25 -2.70
N ALA A 65 -1.40 7.00 -3.11
CA ALA A 65 -2.00 6.37 -4.29
C ALA A 65 -3.54 6.32 -4.21
N ARG A 66 -4.21 6.43 -5.36
CA ARG A 66 -5.67 6.23 -5.48
C ARG A 66 -6.03 4.78 -5.24
N THR A 67 -7.27 4.56 -4.79
CA THR A 67 -7.77 3.21 -4.50
C THR A 67 -7.65 2.27 -5.70
N GLY A 68 -8.04 2.74 -6.90
CA GLY A 68 -7.88 2.00 -8.15
C GLY A 68 -6.42 1.82 -8.59
N GLU A 69 -5.49 2.71 -8.23
CA GLU A 69 -4.07 2.56 -8.54
C GLU A 69 -3.40 1.42 -7.75
N VAL A 70 -3.99 1.01 -6.61
CA VAL A 70 -3.50 -0.11 -5.79
C VAL A 70 -4.24 -1.41 -6.12
N TYR A 71 -5.56 -1.34 -6.26
CA TYR A 71 -6.41 -2.52 -6.39
C TYR A 71 -6.73 -2.90 -7.84
N GLU A 72 -6.74 -1.93 -8.75
CA GLU A 72 -7.15 -2.12 -10.15
C GLU A 72 -6.00 -1.79 -11.11
N SER A 73 -4.78 -1.65 -10.56
CA SER A 73 -3.60 -1.25 -11.30
C SER A 73 -3.33 -2.18 -12.46
N THR A 74 -3.38 -1.63 -13.67
CA THR A 74 -2.96 -2.34 -14.88
C THR A 74 -1.55 -1.92 -15.31
N ALA A 75 -0.79 -1.22 -14.46
CA ALA A 75 0.49 -0.60 -14.82
C ALA A 75 1.49 -1.58 -15.48
N ARG A 76 1.49 -2.87 -15.11
CA ARG A 76 2.30 -3.90 -15.79
C ARG A 76 1.81 -4.33 -17.16
N ARG A 77 0.51 -4.27 -17.46
CA ARG A 77 -0.02 -4.58 -18.81
C ARG A 77 0.55 -3.60 -19.87
N THR A 78 0.91 -2.39 -19.45
CA THR A 78 1.53 -1.39 -20.32
C THR A 78 3.04 -1.60 -20.43
N LEU A 79 3.73 -1.88 -19.31
CA LEU A 79 5.19 -2.09 -19.28
C LEU A 79 5.66 -3.38 -19.97
N ALA A 80 4.83 -4.42 -20.06
CA ALA A 80 5.14 -5.62 -20.84
C ALA A 80 5.29 -5.35 -22.36
N ARG A 81 4.90 -4.15 -22.83
CA ARG A 81 5.10 -3.71 -24.23
C ARG A 81 6.41 -2.94 -24.44
N GLU A 82 7.12 -2.56 -23.39
CA GLU A 82 8.35 -1.77 -23.50
C GLU A 82 9.50 -2.55 -22.83
N GLN A 83 10.26 -3.27 -23.64
CA GLN A 83 11.46 -3.98 -23.19
C GLN A 83 12.62 -3.01 -22.90
N GLY A 84 13.31 -3.27 -21.78
CA GLY A 84 14.76 -3.46 -21.73
C GLY A 84 15.67 -2.22 -21.53
N GLY A 85 16.37 -2.17 -20.40
CA GLY A 85 17.58 -1.35 -20.24
C GLY A 85 17.88 -0.98 -18.79
N ALA A 86 19.17 -0.76 -18.46
CA ALA A 86 19.65 -0.29 -17.15
C ALA A 86 19.06 1.07 -16.72
N GLU A 87 18.52 1.83 -17.68
CA GLU A 87 17.66 3.01 -17.45
C GLU A 87 16.43 2.67 -16.58
N ALA A 88 15.96 1.42 -16.59
CA ALA A 88 14.76 0.96 -15.91
C ALA A 88 14.83 1.14 -14.39
N GLU A 89 16.00 1.09 -13.76
CA GLU A 89 16.14 1.22 -12.29
C GLU A 89 16.05 2.68 -11.84
N LYS A 90 16.73 3.58 -12.56
CA LYS A 90 16.63 5.05 -12.36
C LYS A 90 15.21 5.53 -12.69
N ASN A 91 14.63 4.95 -13.74
CA ASN A 91 13.23 5.15 -14.12
C ASN A 91 12.26 4.51 -13.12
N LEU A 92 12.64 3.46 -12.38
CA LEU A 92 11.74 2.84 -11.40
C LEU A 92 11.48 3.78 -10.24
N ARG A 93 12.54 4.40 -9.70
CA ARG A 93 12.43 5.42 -8.64
C ARG A 93 11.58 6.60 -9.13
N ALA A 94 11.87 7.13 -10.32
CA ALA A 94 11.11 8.23 -10.90
C ALA A 94 9.65 7.84 -11.24
N ALA A 95 9.40 6.62 -11.72
CA ALA A 95 8.08 6.10 -12.08
C ALA A 95 7.24 5.76 -10.85
N VAL A 96 7.85 5.22 -9.79
CA VAL A 96 7.19 5.03 -8.49
C VAL A 96 6.80 6.40 -7.94
N MET A 97 7.71 7.37 -7.93
CA MET A 97 7.41 8.72 -7.45
C MET A 97 6.37 9.44 -8.32
N ALA A 98 6.42 9.30 -9.64
CA ALA A 98 5.45 9.89 -10.57
C ALA A 98 4.07 9.21 -10.50
N ALA A 99 4.01 7.90 -10.29
CA ALA A 99 2.77 7.14 -10.12
C ALA A 99 2.12 7.44 -8.75
N CYS A 100 2.94 7.67 -7.72
CA CYS A 100 2.47 7.98 -6.38
C CYS A 100 2.06 9.46 -6.21
N TYR A 101 2.61 10.41 -6.97
CA TYR A 101 2.38 11.84 -6.74
C TYR A 101 1.89 12.64 -7.96
N LYS A 102 0.73 13.28 -7.81
CA LYS A 102 0.18 14.22 -8.79
C LYS A 102 1.09 15.46 -8.87
N GLY A 103 1.63 15.73 -10.07
CA GLY A 103 2.42 16.95 -10.33
C GLY A 103 3.91 16.82 -9.99
N PHE A 104 4.42 15.59 -9.81
CA PHE A 104 5.84 15.31 -9.58
C PHE A 104 6.78 16.07 -10.53
N TRP A 105 6.45 16.13 -11.82
CA TRP A 105 7.24 16.81 -12.86
C TRP A 105 7.41 18.34 -12.66
N ARG A 106 6.67 18.95 -11.72
CA ARG A 106 6.67 20.40 -11.46
C ARG A 106 7.33 20.79 -10.13
N LYS A 107 7.89 19.82 -9.39
CA LYS A 107 8.45 20.06 -8.05
C LYS A 107 9.98 20.01 -8.10
N GLU A 108 10.63 20.91 -7.38
CA GLU A 108 12.07 20.82 -7.13
C GLU A 108 12.39 19.69 -6.13
N GLN A 109 13.65 19.24 -6.12
CA GLN A 109 14.06 18.07 -5.32
C GLN A 109 13.84 18.27 -3.80
N SER A 110 13.94 19.50 -3.31
CA SER A 110 13.64 19.91 -1.92
C SER A 110 12.14 19.96 -1.60
N GLU A 111 11.28 19.98 -2.62
CA GLU A 111 9.81 20.02 -2.50
C GLU A 111 9.16 18.63 -2.70
N LEU A 112 10.00 17.61 -2.91
CA LEU A 112 9.57 16.24 -3.05
C LEU A 112 9.02 15.74 -1.71
N PRO A 113 7.79 15.23 -1.69
CA PRO A 113 7.22 14.68 -0.47
C PRO A 113 8.04 13.48 0.01
N ILE A 114 8.42 13.50 1.29
CA ILE A 114 9.11 12.42 1.98
C ILE A 114 8.28 11.14 1.84
N HIS A 115 8.73 10.22 1.00
CA HIS A 115 8.01 8.98 0.75
C HIS A 115 8.07 8.09 1.99
N GLY A 116 6.90 7.70 2.52
CA GLY A 116 6.80 6.93 3.75
C GLY A 116 7.62 5.63 3.75
N PHE A 117 7.83 5.03 2.58
CA PHE A 117 8.67 3.83 2.41
C PHE A 117 10.15 4.09 2.12
N TYR A 118 10.56 5.31 1.77
CA TYR A 118 11.95 5.55 1.35
C TYR A 118 12.78 6.29 2.41
N GLU A 119 12.14 7.11 3.25
CA GLU A 119 12.87 8.05 4.13
C GLU A 119 12.34 8.09 5.57
N ARG A 120 11.39 7.20 5.92
CA ARG A 120 10.75 7.17 7.26
C ARG A 120 10.87 5.83 7.99
N TYR A 121 11.62 4.87 7.44
CA TYR A 121 12.12 3.75 8.25
C TYR A 121 13.17 4.31 9.22
N THR A 122 12.71 4.86 10.34
CA THR A 122 13.53 5.23 11.49
C THR A 122 13.70 4.02 12.40
N GLU A 123 14.70 4.04 13.29
CA GLU A 123 14.94 2.95 14.26
C GLU A 123 13.71 2.62 15.12
N GLU A 124 12.80 3.59 15.31
CA GLU A 124 11.65 3.47 16.22
C GLU A 124 10.32 3.14 15.54
N MET A 125 10.30 2.71 14.26
CA MET A 125 9.03 2.47 13.58
C MET A 125 8.30 1.25 14.17
N PRO A 126 7.04 1.39 14.64
CA PRO A 126 6.28 0.24 15.14
C PRO A 126 6.08 -0.83 14.06
N LEU A 127 6.26 -2.11 14.42
CA LEU A 127 6.15 -3.25 13.50
C LEU A 127 4.82 -3.26 12.72
N ILE A 128 3.73 -2.85 13.38
CA ILE A 128 2.37 -2.80 12.82
C ILE A 128 2.18 -1.69 11.77
N LEU A 129 3.13 -0.76 11.67
CA LEU A 129 3.20 0.26 10.64
C LEU A 129 4.20 -0.06 9.54
N ASN A 130 4.92 -1.19 9.63
CA ASN A 130 5.82 -1.62 8.58
C ASN A 130 5.05 -2.41 7.51
N LEU A 131 5.07 -1.93 6.26
CA LEU A 131 4.40 -2.62 5.15
C LEU A 131 4.99 -4.02 4.93
N LEU A 132 6.29 -4.20 5.10
CA LEU A 132 6.96 -5.48 4.88
C LEU A 132 6.41 -6.58 5.81
N THR A 133 5.99 -6.21 7.04
CA THR A 133 5.31 -7.11 7.98
C THR A 133 4.10 -7.80 7.38
N PHE A 134 3.38 -7.13 6.47
CA PHE A 134 2.16 -7.67 5.86
C PHE A 134 2.37 -8.12 4.41
N PHE A 135 3.25 -7.44 3.67
CA PHE A 135 3.52 -7.76 2.27
C PHE A 135 4.30 -9.06 2.11
N LEU A 136 5.38 -9.28 2.89
CA LEU A 136 6.22 -10.47 2.73
C LEU A 136 5.44 -11.77 3.02
N PRO A 137 4.60 -11.86 4.07
CA PRO A 137 3.75 -13.03 4.27
C PRO A 137 2.73 -13.26 3.14
N LEU A 138 2.15 -12.20 2.57
CA LEU A 138 1.21 -12.34 1.43
C LEU A 138 1.91 -12.91 0.20
N ALA A 139 3.09 -12.37 -0.13
CA ALA A 139 3.90 -12.85 -1.25
C ALA A 139 4.39 -14.29 -1.03
N SER A 140 4.83 -14.62 0.19
CA SER A 140 5.24 -15.98 0.56
C SER A 140 4.09 -16.97 0.48
N ALA A 141 2.90 -16.61 0.97
CA ALA A 141 1.71 -17.45 0.88
C ALA A 141 1.32 -17.78 -0.57
N ASP A 142 1.61 -16.88 -1.51
CA ASP A 142 1.42 -17.08 -2.94
C ASP A 142 2.59 -17.82 -3.61
N LYS A 143 3.63 -18.22 -2.85
CA LYS A 143 4.90 -18.75 -3.34
C LYS A 143 5.52 -17.86 -4.42
N ALA A 144 5.40 -16.55 -4.24
CA ALA A 144 5.74 -15.55 -5.24
C ALA A 144 7.24 -15.46 -5.54
N PHE A 145 8.08 -15.74 -4.55
CA PHE A 145 9.53 -15.68 -4.66
C PHE A 145 10.06 -16.93 -5.35
N ARG A 146 11.08 -16.76 -6.19
CA ARG A 146 11.74 -17.85 -6.91
C ARG A 146 12.66 -18.63 -5.98
N ASP A 147 13.41 -17.91 -5.16
CA ASP A 147 14.56 -18.43 -4.42
C ASP A 147 14.27 -18.61 -2.91
N TYR A 148 13.06 -18.27 -2.46
CA TYR A 148 12.65 -18.34 -1.05
C TYR A 148 11.22 -18.89 -0.93
N ASP A 149 11.01 -19.84 -0.02
CA ASP A 149 9.70 -20.43 0.27
C ASP A 149 8.93 -19.68 1.37
N SER A 150 9.63 -18.91 2.21
CA SER A 150 9.01 -18.18 3.32
C SER A 150 9.66 -16.83 3.62
N THR A 151 8.95 -15.98 4.36
CA THR A 151 9.52 -14.76 4.93
C THR A 151 10.71 -15.06 5.85
N GLY A 152 10.70 -16.21 6.55
CA GLY A 152 11.79 -16.62 7.43
C GLY A 152 13.10 -16.81 6.67
N GLU A 153 13.07 -17.52 5.54
CA GLU A 153 14.26 -17.74 4.71
C GLU A 153 14.85 -16.44 4.15
N ILE A 154 14.00 -15.45 3.85
CA ILE A 154 14.46 -14.12 3.45
C ILE A 154 15.22 -13.45 4.60
N LEU A 155 14.69 -13.53 5.83
CA LEU A 155 15.32 -12.94 7.00
C LEU A 155 16.61 -13.68 7.37
N ASP A 156 16.63 -15.00 7.32
CA ASP A 156 17.83 -15.83 7.55
C ASP A 156 18.94 -15.46 6.55
N ARG A 157 18.58 -15.21 5.29
CA ARG A 157 19.53 -14.75 4.27
C ARG A 157 20.06 -13.36 4.58
N VAL A 158 19.21 -12.44 5.06
CA VAL A 158 19.63 -11.09 5.48
C VAL A 158 20.60 -11.16 6.67
N ASP A 159 20.33 -12.00 7.66
CA ASP A 159 21.20 -12.17 8.83
C ASP A 159 22.56 -12.76 8.43
N LEU A 160 22.56 -13.75 7.53
CA LEU A 160 23.80 -14.31 6.98
C LEU A 160 24.62 -13.25 6.25
N LEU A 161 23.98 -12.43 5.41
CA LEU A 161 24.64 -11.33 4.71
C LEU A 161 25.24 -10.34 5.71
N ALA A 162 24.46 -9.90 6.70
CA ALA A 162 24.91 -8.98 7.74
C ALA A 162 26.14 -9.53 8.51
N ALA A 163 26.19 -10.83 8.78
CA ALA A 163 27.32 -11.47 9.46
C ALA A 163 28.58 -11.59 8.58
N THR A 164 28.43 -11.56 7.24
CA THR A 164 29.54 -11.77 6.29
C THR A 164 30.08 -10.49 5.67
N LEU A 165 29.35 -9.38 5.75
CA LEU A 165 29.75 -8.08 5.19
C LEU A 165 30.97 -7.53 5.95
N GLN A 166 32.04 -7.20 5.21
CA GLN A 166 33.19 -6.51 5.78
C GLN A 166 33.09 -4.98 5.60
N GLU A 167 33.81 -4.25 6.45
CA GLU A 167 33.87 -2.80 6.40
C GLU A 167 34.51 -2.36 5.05
N GLY A 168 33.70 -1.77 4.17
CA GLY A 168 34.13 -1.36 2.82
C GLY A 168 33.57 -2.20 1.67
N ASP A 169 32.84 -3.30 1.95
CA ASP A 169 32.05 -3.96 0.92
C ASP A 169 30.94 -3.01 0.46
N ASP A 170 30.97 -2.67 -0.83
CA ASP A 170 29.95 -1.85 -1.46
C ASP A 170 28.59 -2.53 -1.23
N LYS A 171 27.64 -1.80 -0.63
CA LYS A 171 26.35 -2.31 -0.13
C LYS A 171 25.63 -3.10 -1.23
N SER A 172 25.83 -4.41 -1.29
CA SER A 172 25.27 -5.22 -2.36
C SER A 172 23.75 -5.22 -2.23
N VAL A 173 23.07 -4.65 -3.22
CA VAL A 173 21.61 -4.74 -3.34
C VAL A 173 21.28 -6.16 -3.80
N GLU A 174 21.22 -7.09 -2.84
CA GLU A 174 20.74 -8.45 -3.09
C GLU A 174 19.30 -8.38 -3.64
N THR A 175 19.09 -9.03 -4.78
CA THR A 175 17.85 -8.89 -5.56
C THR A 175 16.90 -10.04 -5.25
N ILE A 176 15.69 -9.72 -4.79
CA ILE A 176 14.63 -10.72 -4.64
C ILE A 176 13.99 -10.99 -6.00
N HIS A 177 14.15 -12.21 -6.50
CA HIS A 177 13.53 -12.64 -7.75
C HIS A 177 12.13 -13.21 -7.55
N PHE A 178 11.17 -12.74 -8.36
CA PHE A 178 9.80 -13.25 -8.40
C PHE A 178 9.65 -14.32 -9.48
N LYS A 179 8.78 -15.31 -9.25
CA LYS A 179 8.47 -16.33 -10.26
C LYS A 179 7.74 -15.71 -11.46
N PRO A 180 8.09 -16.07 -12.71
CA PRO A 180 7.49 -15.47 -13.91
C PRO A 180 5.96 -15.57 -13.98
N ASN A 181 5.40 -16.70 -13.53
CA ASN A 181 3.96 -16.95 -13.55
C ASN A 181 3.16 -16.08 -12.56
N ILE A 182 3.82 -15.48 -11.56
CA ILE A 182 3.17 -14.62 -10.55
C ILE A 182 3.07 -13.17 -11.03
N LEU A 183 3.89 -12.75 -11.99
CA LEU A 183 4.08 -11.34 -12.32
C LEU A 183 2.81 -10.61 -12.79
N ASN A 184 1.84 -11.35 -13.32
CA ASN A 184 0.56 -10.81 -13.82
C ASN A 184 -0.62 -11.12 -12.89
N ILE A 185 -0.38 -11.74 -11.74
CA ILE A 185 -1.41 -12.09 -10.78
C ILE A 185 -1.52 -10.94 -9.76
N PRO A 186 -2.71 -10.34 -9.59
CA PRO A 186 -2.89 -9.30 -8.59
C PRO A 186 -2.73 -9.89 -7.17
N ILE A 187 -2.15 -9.08 -6.28
CA ILE A 187 -2.01 -9.43 -4.85
C ILE A 187 -3.38 -9.39 -4.17
N PHE A 188 -4.15 -8.33 -4.43
CA PHE A 188 -5.51 -8.15 -3.92
C PHE A 188 -6.53 -8.77 -4.87
N ARG A 189 -6.93 -10.02 -4.60
CA ARG A 189 -7.87 -10.81 -5.43
C ARG A 189 -9.29 -10.80 -4.89
N PRO A 190 -10.32 -11.11 -5.70
CA PRO A 190 -11.66 -11.40 -5.19
C PRO A 190 -11.64 -12.39 -4.02
N ARG A 191 -12.64 -12.30 -3.13
CA ARG A 191 -12.66 -13.06 -1.86
C ARG A 191 -12.76 -14.58 -2.08
N ASP A 192 -13.36 -14.97 -3.19
CA ASP A 192 -13.49 -16.31 -3.74
C ASP A 192 -12.26 -16.78 -4.55
N GLU A 193 -11.31 -15.87 -4.82
CA GLU A 193 -10.07 -16.14 -5.59
C GLU A 193 -8.80 -15.88 -4.75
N GLN A 194 -8.92 -15.93 -3.42
CA GLN A 194 -7.77 -15.71 -2.54
C GLN A 194 -6.69 -16.79 -2.70
N ASN A 195 -7.10 -18.04 -2.94
CA ASN A 195 -6.17 -19.09 -3.35
C ASN A 195 -5.65 -18.80 -4.75
N ILE A 196 -4.34 -18.66 -4.88
CA ILE A 196 -3.71 -18.40 -6.16
C ILE A 196 -3.99 -19.48 -7.21
N ALA A 197 -4.17 -20.73 -6.81
CA ALA A 197 -4.52 -21.81 -7.73
C ALA A 197 -5.88 -21.61 -8.42
N ASN A 198 -6.77 -20.82 -7.81
CA ASN A 198 -8.13 -20.57 -8.29
C ASN A 198 -8.29 -19.17 -8.91
N THR A 199 -7.20 -18.42 -9.09
CA THR A 199 -7.27 -17.05 -9.61
C THR A 199 -7.65 -17.04 -11.08
N THR A 200 -8.57 -16.16 -11.46
CA THR A 200 -8.87 -15.85 -12.86
C THR A 200 -8.05 -14.64 -13.35
N GLY A 201 -7.09 -14.17 -12.55
CA GLY A 201 -6.33 -12.94 -12.82
C GLY A 201 -7.11 -11.66 -12.55
N ARG A 202 -8.31 -11.76 -11.98
CA ARG A 202 -9.11 -10.58 -11.58
C ARG A 202 -8.57 -9.97 -10.30
N SER A 203 -8.63 -8.65 -10.24
CA SER A 203 -8.33 -7.94 -9.01
C SER A 203 -9.60 -7.61 -8.23
N ARG A 204 -9.47 -7.39 -6.93
CA ARG A 204 -10.58 -6.94 -6.09
C ARG A 204 -10.91 -5.48 -6.44
N GLY A 205 -12.19 -5.13 -6.51
CA GLY A 205 -12.59 -3.74 -6.81
C GLY A 205 -12.25 -2.76 -5.69
N ALA A 206 -11.95 -1.52 -6.06
CA ALA A 206 -11.59 -0.43 -5.15
C ALA A 206 -12.65 -0.14 -4.08
N ASP A 207 -13.94 -0.23 -4.44
CA ASP A 207 -15.07 -0.02 -3.52
C ASP A 207 -15.10 -1.04 -2.37
N ALA A 208 -14.66 -2.28 -2.64
CA ALA A 208 -14.64 -3.33 -1.63
C ALA A 208 -13.70 -2.98 -0.46
N PHE A 209 -12.55 -2.34 -0.74
CA PHE A 209 -11.65 -1.85 0.30
C PHE A 209 -12.29 -0.73 1.12
N GLY A 210 -12.89 0.27 0.45
CA GLY A 210 -13.52 1.41 1.13
C GLY A 210 -14.59 0.96 2.12
N LYS A 211 -15.42 -0.02 1.73
CA LYS A 211 -16.43 -0.62 2.62
C LYS A 211 -15.81 -1.36 3.82
N MET A 212 -14.75 -2.14 3.60
CA MET A 212 -14.07 -2.85 4.69
C MET A 212 -13.41 -1.89 5.67
N PHE A 213 -12.78 -0.84 5.16
CA PHE A 213 -12.10 0.16 5.98
C PHE A 213 -13.09 0.97 6.81
N ALA A 214 -14.20 1.43 6.22
CA ALA A 214 -15.25 2.12 6.96
C ALA A 214 -15.85 1.23 8.06
N ALA A 215 -16.15 -0.04 7.75
CA ALA A 215 -16.67 -1.00 8.74
C ALA A 215 -15.68 -1.26 9.88
N LEU A 216 -14.37 -1.30 9.59
CA LEU A 216 -13.35 -1.43 10.62
C LEU A 216 -13.31 -0.20 11.53
N GLY A 217 -13.40 1.02 10.98
CA GLY A 217 -13.46 2.25 11.77
C GLY A 217 -14.65 2.28 12.74
N GLN A 218 -15.83 1.87 12.26
CA GLN A 218 -17.02 1.75 13.10
C GLN A 218 -16.82 0.77 14.26
N ARG A 219 -16.21 -0.39 14.00
CA ARG A 219 -15.88 -1.37 15.06
C ARG A 219 -14.80 -0.86 16.03
N ALA A 220 -13.88 -0.04 15.55
CA ALA A 220 -12.88 0.65 16.36
C ALA A 220 -13.46 1.82 17.18
N GLY A 221 -14.76 2.11 17.06
CA GLY A 221 -15.45 3.14 17.85
C GLY A 221 -15.42 4.54 17.24
N TYR A 222 -15.03 4.70 15.96
CA TYR A 222 -15.09 5.99 15.29
C TYR A 222 -16.56 6.38 15.02
N PRO A 223 -16.98 7.60 15.38
CA PRO A 223 -18.36 8.05 15.19
C PRO A 223 -18.72 8.18 13.71
N ASP A 224 -17.76 8.61 12.90
CA ASP A 224 -17.91 8.80 11.47
C ASP A 224 -17.13 7.74 10.67
N ASN A 225 -17.61 7.45 9.46
CA ASN A 225 -16.92 6.53 8.57
C ASN A 225 -15.55 7.07 8.18
N ILE A 226 -14.50 6.34 8.58
CA ILE A 226 -13.16 6.58 8.07
C ILE A 226 -13.13 6.31 6.56
N THR A 227 -12.63 7.26 5.78
CA THR A 227 -12.59 7.17 4.31
C THR A 227 -11.18 7.04 3.80
N VAL A 228 -11.01 6.35 2.67
CA VAL A 228 -9.71 6.24 1.98
C VAL A 228 -9.16 7.63 1.61
N ARG A 229 -10.05 8.58 1.30
CA ARG A 229 -9.67 9.97 1.03
C ARG A 229 -9.04 10.65 2.25
N ALA A 230 -9.51 10.36 3.46
CA ALA A 230 -8.96 10.92 4.69
C ALA A 230 -7.54 10.38 4.98
N CYS A 231 -7.33 9.06 4.89
CA CYS A 231 -6.00 8.43 5.07
C CYS A 231 -4.96 8.98 4.07
N ARG A 232 -5.34 9.14 2.79
CA ARG A 232 -4.45 9.71 1.77
C ARG A 232 -4.07 11.17 2.03
N ARG A 233 -4.97 11.96 2.61
CA ARG A 233 -4.70 13.37 2.91
C ARG A 233 -3.70 13.54 4.05
N SER A 234 -3.70 12.68 5.07
CA SER A 234 -2.67 12.74 6.13
C SER A 234 -1.27 12.49 5.58
N ALA A 235 -1.10 11.50 4.70
CA ALA A 235 0.17 11.24 4.00
C ALA A 235 0.72 12.47 3.28
N LEU A 236 -0.19 13.21 2.61
CA LEU A 236 0.13 14.41 1.84
C LEU A 236 0.40 15.64 2.72
N MET A 237 -0.24 15.74 3.89
CA MET A 237 -0.11 16.87 4.81
C MET A 237 1.16 16.82 5.65
N GLU A 238 1.70 15.62 5.91
CA GLU A 238 2.96 15.43 6.64
C GLU A 238 4.21 15.51 5.74
N ALA A 239 4.02 15.69 4.43
CA ALA A 239 5.09 15.73 3.44
C ALA A 239 5.23 17.11 2.78
N GLY A 240 4.63 18.14 3.39
CA GLY A 240 4.74 19.54 3.02
C GLY A 240 5.15 20.41 4.20
#